data_AF-B6BVU0-F1
#
_entry.id   AF-B6BVU0-F1
#
_cell.length_a   1.000
_cell.length_b   1.000
_cell.length_c   1.000
_cell.angle_alpha   90.00
_cell.angle_beta   90.00
_cell.angle_gamma   90.00
#
_symmetry.space_group_name_H-M   'P 1'
#
loop_
_entity.id
_entity.type
_entity.pdbx_description
1 polymer ?
#
loop_
_entity_poly.entity_id
_entity_poly.type
_entity_poly.pdbx_seq_one_letter_code
_entity_poly.pdbx_strand_id
1 'polypeptide(L)'
;MQYIKSGFSLIELLIVVAIIGILAAIGTVGYQNYIDGTREAVTENVSDELTRTLERDLILVTSGQEAGSDVLENLTQNSVCENYATEMVAYAQDSLAGEGASILERSAAAIYGPDLEGVGSELPGRNQLVIYCNVKTATPNNSNFLIRNCHCKSDSCSWDATCPRPW
;
A
#
# COMPACT_ATOMS: atom_id res chain seq x y z
N MET A 1 52.75 -38.86 15.61
CA MET A 1 51.63 -38.05 15.10
C MET A 1 52.18 -36.71 14.60
N GLN A 2 52.26 -36.50 13.28
CA GLN A 2 52.48 -35.16 12.72
C GLN A 2 51.13 -34.58 12.35
N TYR A 3 50.82 -33.40 12.89
CA TYR A 3 49.62 -32.65 12.58
C TYR A 3 49.73 -32.08 11.16
N ILE A 4 48.87 -32.55 10.26
CA ILE A 4 48.69 -31.99 8.92
C ILE A 4 48.05 -30.62 9.13
N LYS A 5 48.82 -29.54 9.09
CA LYS A 5 48.26 -28.18 9.01
C LYS A 5 47.76 -27.98 7.59
N SER A 6 46.49 -28.31 7.34
CA SER A 6 45.76 -27.93 6.14
C SER A 6 45.40 -26.45 6.23
N GLY A 7 46.30 -25.59 5.75
CA GLY A 7 46.00 -24.17 5.53
C GLY A 7 45.23 -24.00 4.23
N PHE A 8 44.16 -23.20 4.26
CA PHE A 8 43.40 -22.81 3.07
C PHE A 8 44.29 -21.95 2.16
N SER A 9 44.30 -22.21 0.86
CA SER A 9 45.10 -21.42 -0.08
C SER A 9 44.47 -20.05 -0.33
N LEU A 10 45.30 -19.01 -0.46
CA LEU A 10 44.83 -17.66 -0.77
C LEU A 10 44.04 -17.61 -2.10
N ILE A 11 44.46 -18.41 -3.08
CA ILE A 11 43.75 -18.49 -4.37
C ILE A 11 42.41 -19.21 -4.26
N GLU A 12 42.30 -20.21 -3.38
CA GLU A 12 41.03 -20.90 -3.13
C GLU A 12 40.01 -19.93 -2.53
N LEU A 13 40.44 -19.05 -1.63
CA LEU A 13 39.56 -18.04 -1.05
C LEU A 13 39.15 -16.97 -2.06
N LEU A 14 40.08 -16.55 -2.92
CA LEU A 14 39.84 -15.49 -3.91
C LEU A 14 38.80 -15.92 -4.95
N ILE A 15 38.86 -17.17 -5.42
CA ILE A 15 37.89 -17.71 -6.38
C ILE A 15 36.49 -17.79 -5.76
N VAL A 16 36.38 -18.22 -4.50
CA VAL A 16 35.08 -18.31 -3.80
C VAL A 16 34.41 -16.93 -3.68
N VAL A 17 35.17 -15.90 -3.30
CA VAL A 17 34.64 -14.53 -3.22
C VAL A 17 34.20 -14.02 -4.60
N ALA A 18 34.98 -14.31 -5.65
CA ALA A 18 34.63 -13.92 -7.01
C ALA A 18 33.32 -14.56 -7.48
N ILE A 19 33.11 -15.85 -7.20
CA ILE A 19 31.86 -16.56 -7.58
C ILE A 19 30.67 -16.03 -6.77
N ILE A 20 30.81 -15.86 -5.45
CA ILE A 20 29.74 -15.33 -4.60
C ILE A 20 29.35 -13.91 -5.03
N GLY A 21 30.33 -13.08 -5.42
CA GLY A 21 30.07 -11.72 -5.92
C GLY A 21 29.17 -11.69 -7.16
N ILE A 22 29.41 -12.59 -8.12
CA ILE A 22 28.59 -12.69 -9.34
C ILE A 22 27.18 -13.21 -9.00
N LEU A 23 27.08 -14.25 -8.17
CA LEU A 23 25.79 -14.80 -7.75
C LEU A 23 24.95 -13.79 -6.96
N ALA A 24 25.59 -12.99 -6.10
CA ALA A 24 24.93 -11.93 -5.35
C ALA A 24 24.39 -10.84 -6.29
N ALA A 25 25.15 -10.44 -7.31
CA ALA A 25 24.74 -9.42 -8.28
C ALA A 25 23.53 -9.85 -9.13
N ILE A 26 23.46 -11.11 -9.55
CA ILE A 26 22.31 -11.63 -10.32
C ILE A 26 21.12 -11.87 -9.37
N GLY A 27 21.40 -12.44 -8.19
CA GLY A 27 20.39 -12.75 -7.18
C GLY A 27 19.67 -11.52 -6.65
N THR A 28 20.37 -10.39 -6.46
CA THR A 28 19.74 -9.17 -5.95
C THR A 28 18.68 -8.62 -6.90
N VAL A 29 18.97 -8.51 -8.20
CA VAL A 29 18.00 -7.98 -9.18
C VAL A 29 16.79 -8.92 -9.31
N GLY A 30 17.02 -10.23 -9.36
CA GLY A 30 15.93 -11.21 -9.38
C GLY A 30 15.05 -11.14 -8.13
N TYR A 31 15.66 -10.97 -6.96
CA TYR A 31 14.93 -10.85 -5.70
C TYR A 31 14.11 -9.56 -5.61
N GLN A 32 14.62 -8.42 -6.08
CA GLN A 32 13.84 -7.17 -6.09
C GLN A 32 12.57 -7.29 -6.94
N ASN A 33 12.66 -7.86 -8.14
CA ASN A 33 11.49 -8.09 -8.99
C ASN A 33 10.45 -9.02 -8.32
N TYR A 34 10.91 -10.04 -7.59
CA TYR A 34 10.03 -10.92 -6.82
C TYR A 34 9.30 -10.14 -5.71
N ILE A 35 10.04 -9.34 -4.94
CA ILE A 35 9.46 -8.53 -3.87
C ILE A 35 8.42 -7.55 -4.42
N ASP A 36 8.71 -6.88 -5.53
CA ASP A 36 7.77 -5.95 -6.16
C ASP A 36 6.50 -6.64 -6.65
N GLY A 37 6.62 -7.85 -7.21
CA GLY A 37 5.44 -8.67 -7.58
C GLY A 37 4.63 -9.13 -6.37
N THR A 38 5.29 -9.53 -5.27
CA THR A 38 4.58 -9.91 -4.04
C THR A 38 3.87 -8.73 -3.40
N ARG A 39 4.47 -7.55 -3.44
CA ARG A 39 3.88 -6.30 -2.98
C ARG A 39 2.61 -5.96 -3.76
N GLU A 40 2.65 -6.08 -5.10
CA GLU A 40 1.47 -5.86 -5.96
C GLU A 40 0.31 -6.77 -5.57
N ALA A 41 0.58 -8.06 -5.34
CA ALA A 41 -0.44 -9.02 -4.92
C ALA A 41 -1.00 -8.70 -3.53
N VAL A 42 -0.15 -8.29 -2.56
CA VAL A 42 -0.60 -7.92 -1.21
C VAL A 42 -1.47 -6.66 -1.27
N THR A 43 -1.08 -5.65 -2.02
CA THR A 43 -1.87 -4.41 -2.20
C THR A 43 -3.24 -4.68 -2.80
N GLU A 44 -3.32 -5.55 -3.80
CA GLU A 44 -4.60 -5.97 -4.40
C GLU A 44 -5.49 -6.66 -3.36
N ASN A 45 -4.94 -7.60 -2.58
CA ASN A 45 -5.68 -8.26 -1.50
C ASN A 45 -6.18 -7.29 -0.43
N VAL A 46 -5.36 -6.32 -0.01
CA VAL A 46 -5.78 -5.30 0.97
C VAL A 46 -6.86 -4.39 0.40
N SER A 47 -6.76 -3.99 -0.87
CA SER A 47 -7.79 -3.16 -1.52
C SER A 47 -9.14 -3.88 -1.62
N ASP A 48 -9.12 -5.17 -1.91
CA ASP A 48 -10.33 -6.01 -1.93
C ASP A 48 -10.92 -6.17 -0.52
N GLU A 49 -10.08 -6.40 0.49
CA GLU A 49 -10.54 -6.54 1.87
C GLU A 49 -11.13 -5.25 2.42
N LEU A 50 -10.51 -4.11 2.12
CA LEU A 50 -11.03 -2.79 2.45
C LEU A 50 -12.42 -2.57 1.87
N THR A 51 -12.62 -2.87 0.59
CA THR A 51 -13.92 -2.72 -0.07
C THR A 51 -14.99 -3.55 0.62
N ARG A 52 -14.68 -4.82 0.89
CA ARG A 52 -15.63 -5.75 1.53
C ARG A 52 -15.94 -5.35 2.97
N THR A 53 -14.93 -4.90 3.72
CA THR A 53 -15.10 -4.43 5.10
C THR A 53 -15.95 -3.18 5.14
N LEU A 54 -15.68 -2.21 4.26
CA LEU A 54 -16.50 -1.02 4.08
C LEU A 54 -17.97 -1.34 3.83
N GLU A 55 -18.26 -2.24 2.87
CA GLU A 55 -19.63 -2.59 2.51
C GLU A 55 -20.38 -3.20 3.69
N ARG A 56 -19.71 -4.05 4.48
CA ARG A 56 -20.31 -4.66 5.68
C ARG A 56 -20.60 -3.62 6.77
N ASP A 57 -19.61 -2.79 7.08
CA ASP A 57 -19.72 -1.80 8.16
C ASP A 57 -20.67 -0.66 7.81
N LEU A 58 -20.73 -0.26 6.54
CA LEU A 58 -21.64 0.78 6.10
C LEU A 58 -23.10 0.42 6.38
N ILE A 59 -23.47 -0.86 6.23
CA ILE A 59 -24.81 -1.35 6.56
C ILE A 59 -25.08 -1.27 8.07
N LEU A 60 -24.09 -1.60 8.90
CA LEU A 60 -24.20 -1.51 10.36
C LEU A 60 -24.33 -0.05 10.82
N VAL A 61 -23.42 0.79 10.36
CA VAL A 61 -23.36 2.23 10.66
C VAL A 61 -24.64 2.94 10.23
N THR A 62 -25.14 2.71 9.01
CA THR A 62 -26.39 3.33 8.53
C THR A 62 -27.63 2.83 9.27
N SER A 63 -27.56 1.65 9.89
CA SER A 63 -28.61 1.13 10.77
C SER A 63 -28.57 1.71 12.20
N GLY A 64 -27.60 2.59 12.49
CA GLY A 64 -27.40 3.16 13.82
C GLY A 64 -26.63 2.25 14.78
N GLN A 65 -25.96 1.22 14.26
CA GLN A 65 -25.06 0.35 15.03
C GLN A 65 -23.61 0.79 14.84
N GLU A 66 -22.74 0.40 15.77
CA GLU A 66 -21.30 0.60 15.64
C GLU A 66 -20.74 -0.28 14.51
N ALA A 67 -19.66 0.17 13.88
CA ALA A 67 -18.96 -0.64 12.89
C ALA A 67 -18.46 -1.96 13.52
N GLY A 68 -18.51 -3.05 12.77
CA GLY A 68 -18.04 -4.36 13.24
C GLY A 68 -16.53 -4.54 13.08
N SER A 69 -15.88 -3.62 12.38
CA SER A 69 -14.44 -3.62 12.10
C SER A 69 -13.69 -2.57 12.90
N ASP A 70 -12.44 -2.90 13.21
CA ASP A 70 -11.42 -1.97 13.73
C ASP A 70 -11.19 -0.79 12.78
N VAL A 71 -11.37 -1.00 11.46
CA VAL A 71 -11.17 0.02 10.42
C VAL A 71 -12.06 1.25 10.63
N LEU A 72 -13.27 1.07 11.17
CA LEU A 72 -14.30 2.11 11.25
C LEU A 72 -14.88 2.26 12.67
N GLU A 73 -14.21 1.73 13.69
CA GLU A 73 -14.72 1.59 15.07
C GLU A 73 -15.29 2.90 15.64
N ASN A 74 -14.65 4.04 15.36
CA ASN A 74 -15.03 5.35 15.90
C ASN A 74 -15.95 6.17 14.98
N LEU A 75 -16.47 5.57 13.91
CA LEU A 75 -17.27 6.27 12.90
C LEU A 75 -18.77 5.95 13.02
N THR A 76 -19.59 6.96 12.83
CA THR A 76 -21.05 6.88 12.99
C THR A 76 -21.76 7.35 11.72
N GLN A 77 -23.08 7.12 11.63
CA GLN A 77 -23.89 7.61 10.50
C GLN A 77 -23.86 9.14 10.27
N ASN A 78 -23.33 9.91 11.23
CA ASN A 78 -23.14 11.35 11.13
C ASN A 78 -21.72 11.76 10.75
N SER A 79 -20.76 10.83 10.76
CA SER A 79 -19.40 11.07 10.31
C SER A 79 -19.40 11.37 8.81
N VAL A 80 -18.59 12.34 8.40
CA VAL A 80 -18.42 12.71 6.99
C VAL A 80 -17.48 11.73 6.30
N CYS A 81 -17.63 11.57 4.98
CA CYS A 81 -16.86 10.64 4.16
C CYS A 81 -15.35 10.82 4.32
N GLU A 82 -14.86 12.05 4.48
CA GLU A 82 -13.44 12.33 4.74
C GLU A 82 -12.88 11.57 5.95
N ASN A 83 -13.64 11.42 7.04
CA ASN A 83 -13.21 10.66 8.19
C ASN A 83 -13.11 9.16 7.86
N TYR A 84 -14.06 8.61 7.09
CA TYR A 84 -13.99 7.23 6.60
C TYR A 84 -12.76 6.99 5.74
N ALA A 85 -12.51 7.88 4.77
CA ALA A 85 -11.36 7.75 3.89
C ALA A 85 -10.04 7.84 4.65
N THR A 86 -9.95 8.72 5.66
CA THR A 86 -8.72 8.89 6.46
C THR A 86 -8.41 7.67 7.32
N GLU A 87 -9.42 7.11 8.00
CA GLU A 87 -9.25 5.88 8.79
C GLU A 87 -8.90 4.67 7.91
N MET A 88 -9.50 4.56 6.73
CA MET A 88 -9.14 3.52 5.78
C MET A 88 -7.71 3.67 5.26
N VAL A 89 -7.22 4.89 5.06
CA VAL A 89 -5.81 5.14 4.71
C VAL A 89 -4.91 4.71 5.85
N ALA A 90 -5.24 5.04 7.10
CA ALA A 90 -4.46 4.63 8.27
C ALA A 90 -4.39 3.10 8.39
N TYR A 91 -5.52 2.40 8.24
CA TYR A 91 -5.56 0.94 8.24
C TYR A 91 -4.77 0.34 7.08
N ALA A 92 -4.91 0.89 5.87
CA ALA A 92 -4.17 0.43 4.71
C ALA A 92 -2.66 0.61 4.89
N GLN A 93 -2.23 1.72 5.50
CA GLN A 93 -0.83 1.97 5.82
C GLN A 93 -0.28 0.95 6.83
N ASP A 94 -1.05 0.59 7.86
CA ASP A 94 -0.65 -0.43 8.84
C ASP A 94 -0.62 -1.83 8.22
N SER A 95 -1.66 -2.19 7.46
CA SER A 95 -1.78 -3.51 6.82
C SER A 95 -0.76 -3.75 5.72
N LEU A 96 -0.31 -2.69 5.06
CA LEU A 96 0.67 -2.76 3.98
C LEU A 96 2.10 -2.45 4.43
N ALA A 97 2.30 -2.06 5.70
CA ALA A 97 3.55 -1.60 6.32
C ALA A 97 4.80 -1.73 5.43
N GLY A 98 4.94 -0.80 4.49
CA GLY A 98 6.19 -0.11 4.25
C GLY A 98 6.15 1.14 5.11
N GLU A 99 7.22 1.40 5.85
CA GLU A 99 7.32 2.40 6.92
C GLU A 99 6.61 3.73 6.62
N GLY A 100 5.97 4.26 7.67
CA GLY A 100 5.16 5.48 7.67
C GLY A 100 5.75 6.58 6.79
N ALA A 101 4.97 6.99 5.81
CA ALA A 101 5.39 7.95 4.83
C ALA A 101 4.31 9.02 4.69
N SER A 102 4.77 10.25 4.91
CA SER A 102 4.09 11.43 4.39
C SER A 102 4.01 11.33 2.86
N ILE A 103 3.08 12.06 2.25
CA ILE A 103 2.91 12.21 0.79
C ILE A 103 4.20 12.54 0.00
N LEU A 104 5.29 12.92 0.68
CA LEU A 104 6.59 13.24 0.09
C LEU A 104 7.57 12.04 0.06
N GLU A 105 7.29 10.99 0.82
CA GLU A 105 8.06 9.77 0.75
C GLU A 105 7.34 8.80 -0.18
N ARG A 106 7.94 8.56 -1.35
CA ARG A 106 7.50 7.60 -2.38
C ARG A 106 7.40 6.14 -1.87
N SER A 107 7.51 5.92 -0.56
CA SER A 107 7.35 4.66 0.17
C SER A 107 5.98 4.51 0.85
N ALA A 108 5.10 5.52 0.83
CA ALA A 108 3.75 5.40 1.38
C ALA A 108 2.96 4.30 0.69
N ALA A 109 2.49 3.31 1.44
CA ALA A 109 1.70 2.22 0.86
C ALA A 109 0.26 2.66 0.53
N ALA A 110 -0.30 3.61 1.29
CA ALA A 110 -1.59 4.22 1.01
C ALA A 110 -1.57 5.75 1.21
N ILE A 111 -2.36 6.47 0.40
CA ILE A 111 -2.40 7.93 0.33
C ILE A 111 -3.86 8.40 0.30
N TYR A 112 -4.15 9.49 1.01
CA TYR A 112 -5.43 10.18 0.91
C TYR A 112 -5.48 11.04 -0.35
N GLY A 113 -6.45 10.79 -1.24
CA GLY A 113 -6.47 11.39 -2.58
C GLY A 113 -6.49 12.93 -2.62
N PRO A 114 -7.23 13.64 -1.75
CA PRO A 114 -7.21 15.10 -1.72
C PRO A 114 -5.86 15.72 -1.37
N ASP A 115 -4.96 15.00 -0.71
CA ASP A 115 -3.61 15.49 -0.43
C ASP A 115 -2.72 15.55 -1.70
N LEU A 116 -3.18 14.94 -2.79
CA LEU A 116 -2.53 15.00 -4.10
C LEU A 116 -2.89 16.27 -4.88
N GLU A 117 -3.83 17.09 -4.38
CA GLU A 117 -4.23 18.33 -5.04
C GLU A 117 -3.06 19.34 -5.09
N GLY A 118 -2.59 19.65 -6.29
CA GLY A 118 -1.45 20.57 -6.49
C GLY A 118 -0.07 19.90 -6.43
N VAL A 119 0.00 18.60 -6.17
CA VAL A 119 1.20 17.80 -6.35
C VAL A 119 1.37 17.55 -7.85
N GLY A 120 2.44 18.08 -8.46
CA GLY A 120 2.68 18.07 -9.91
C GLY A 120 2.99 16.68 -10.48
N SER A 121 4.12 16.51 -11.18
CA SER A 121 4.56 15.20 -11.73
C SER A 121 4.94 14.15 -10.68
N GLU A 122 4.87 14.50 -9.40
CA GLU A 122 5.05 13.60 -8.25
C GLU A 122 3.76 12.78 -8.02
N LEU A 123 3.31 12.09 -9.05
CA LEU A 123 2.18 11.17 -8.94
C LEU A 123 2.58 9.96 -8.07
N PRO A 124 1.60 9.31 -7.42
CA PRO A 124 1.88 8.10 -6.68
C PRO A 124 2.54 7.05 -7.58
N GLY A 125 3.59 6.42 -7.05
CA GLY A 125 4.40 5.42 -7.73
C GLY A 125 3.71 4.06 -7.79
N ARG A 126 4.43 3.08 -8.35
CA ARG A 126 3.98 1.69 -8.40
C ARG A 126 3.67 1.16 -7.00
N ASN A 127 2.62 0.35 -6.90
CA ASN A 127 2.20 -0.36 -5.68
C ASN A 127 1.74 0.56 -4.53
N GLN A 128 1.15 1.71 -4.87
CA GLN A 128 0.50 2.58 -3.90
C GLN A 128 -1.02 2.52 -4.05
N LEU A 129 -1.72 2.59 -2.92
CA LEU A 129 -3.17 2.65 -2.85
C LEU A 129 -3.63 4.10 -2.61
N VAL A 130 -4.49 4.63 -3.46
CA VAL A 130 -5.10 5.95 -3.27
C VAL A 130 -6.54 5.75 -2.83
N ILE A 131 -6.92 6.29 -1.68
CA ILE A 131 -8.27 6.22 -1.15
C ILE A 131 -8.83 7.63 -1.03
N TYR A 132 -10.04 7.84 -1.53
CA TYR A 132 -10.69 9.14 -1.45
C TYR A 132 -12.21 9.03 -1.58
N CYS A 133 -12.86 10.12 -1.18
CA CYS A 133 -14.29 10.30 -1.32
C CYS A 133 -14.64 11.11 -2.55
N ASN A 134 -15.73 10.75 -3.22
CA ASN A 134 -16.29 11.58 -4.29
C ASN A 134 -16.76 12.96 -3.78
N VAL A 135 -17.35 13.00 -2.58
CA VAL A 135 -17.75 14.22 -1.89
C VAL A 135 -17.31 14.13 -0.43
N LYS A 136 -16.39 15.00 0.00
CA LYS A 136 -15.77 14.99 1.35
C LYS A 136 -16.81 15.03 2.48
N THR A 137 -17.86 15.84 2.32
CA THR A 137 -18.90 16.10 3.32
C THR A 137 -20.11 15.16 3.25
N ALA A 138 -20.10 14.17 2.35
CA ALA A 138 -21.20 13.22 2.26
C ALA A 138 -21.25 12.36 3.54
N THR A 139 -22.45 12.15 4.06
CA THR A 139 -22.69 11.21 5.15
C THR A 139 -23.24 9.90 4.59
N PRO A 140 -23.09 8.77 5.31
CA PRO A 140 -23.60 7.45 4.90
C PRO A 140 -25.06 7.41 4.42
N ASN A 141 -25.89 8.32 4.93
CA ASN A 141 -27.32 8.41 4.58
C ASN A 141 -27.60 9.15 3.25
N ASN A 142 -26.58 9.70 2.61
CA ASN A 142 -26.69 10.44 1.36
C ASN A 142 -26.26 9.55 0.19
N SER A 143 -27.00 9.56 -0.92
CA SER A 143 -26.64 8.86 -2.16
C SER A 143 -25.29 9.29 -2.76
N ASN A 144 -24.71 10.40 -2.30
CA ASN A 144 -23.38 10.87 -2.69
C ASN A 144 -22.23 10.28 -1.86
N PHE A 145 -22.52 9.43 -0.88
CA PHE A 145 -21.50 8.71 -0.10
C PHE A 145 -20.89 7.60 -0.96
N LEU A 146 -19.77 7.92 -1.60
CA LEU A 146 -19.01 6.99 -2.42
C LEU A 146 -17.53 7.15 -2.08
N ILE A 147 -16.94 6.07 -1.57
CA ILE A 147 -15.51 5.93 -1.35
C ILE A 147 -14.93 5.13 -2.51
N ARG A 148 -13.81 5.60 -3.04
CA ARG A 148 -13.06 4.93 -4.09
C ARG A 148 -11.70 4.53 -3.52
N ASN A 149 -11.29 3.31 -3.82
CA ASN A 149 -9.91 2.88 -3.67
C ASN A 149 -9.33 2.65 -5.07
N CYS A 150 -8.05 2.98 -5.22
CA CYS A 150 -7.38 2.93 -6.50
C CYS A 150 -5.98 2.38 -6.31
N HIS A 151 -5.67 1.27 -6.97
CA HIS A 151 -4.35 0.67 -6.93
C HIS A 151 -3.52 1.12 -8.14
N CYS A 152 -2.39 1.78 -7.89
CA CYS A 152 -1.45 2.21 -8.92
C CYS A 152 -0.52 1.05 -9.36
N LYS A 153 -0.78 0.46 -10.53
CA LYS A 153 0.02 -0.65 -11.10
C LYS A 153 1.28 -0.22 -11.88
N SER A 154 1.40 1.06 -12.21
CA SER A 154 2.51 1.64 -12.98
C SER A 154 3.25 2.74 -12.20
N ASP A 155 4.43 3.15 -12.69
CA ASP A 155 5.27 4.20 -12.09
C ASP A 155 4.57 5.56 -11.93
N SER A 156 3.44 5.74 -12.62
CA SER A 156 2.44 6.77 -12.35
C SER A 156 1.05 6.15 -12.41
N CYS A 157 0.14 6.56 -11.53
CA CYS A 157 -1.24 6.08 -11.55
C CYS A 157 -1.96 6.54 -12.83
N SER A 158 -2.48 5.60 -13.62
CA SER A 158 -3.32 5.89 -14.78
C SER A 158 -4.74 6.18 -14.30
N TRP A 159 -5.07 7.46 -14.14
CA TRP A 159 -6.43 7.89 -13.80
C TRP A 159 -7.37 7.60 -14.98
N ASP A 160 -8.18 6.56 -14.85
CA ASP A 160 -9.11 6.08 -15.88
C ASP A 160 -10.57 6.21 -15.41
N ALA A 161 -11.51 5.59 -16.14
CA ALA A 161 -12.93 5.60 -15.75
C ALA A 161 -13.21 4.79 -14.47
N THR A 162 -12.34 3.85 -14.13
CA THR A 162 -12.44 2.98 -12.96
C THR A 162 -11.91 3.71 -11.72
N CYS A 163 -10.81 4.46 -11.88
CA CYS A 163 -10.18 5.31 -10.91
C CYS A 163 -10.04 6.75 -11.43
N PRO A 164 -11.09 7.59 -11.28
CA PRO A 164 -10.99 9.00 -11.65
C PRO A 164 -10.00 9.73 -10.73
N ARG A 165 -9.63 10.96 -11.13
CA ARG A 165 -8.80 11.81 -10.25
C ARG A 165 -9.58 12.23 -9.00
N PRO A 166 -8.92 12.30 -7.83
CA PRO A 166 -9.54 12.71 -6.57
C PRO A 166 -9.88 14.20 -6.44
N TRP A 167 -9.50 15.04 -7.42
CA TRP A 167 -9.73 16.49 -7.46
C TRP A 167 -10.26 16.93 -8.83
#